data_AF-A0A0H4BVY4-F1
#
_entry.id   AF-A0A0H4BVY4-F1
#
_cell.length_a   1.000
_cell.length_b   1.000
_cell.length_c   1.000
_cell.angle_alpha   90.00
_cell.angle_beta   90.00
_cell.angle_gamma   90.00
#
_symmetry.space_group_name_H-M   'P 1'
#
loop_
_entity.id
_entity.type
_entity.pdbx_description
1 polymer ?
#
loop_
_entity_poly.entity_id
_entity_poly.type
_entity_poly.pdbx_seq_one_letter_code
_entity_poly.pdbx_strand_id
1 'polypeptide(L)' 'MELKQLNRQTYLALLAEGKAAFAAGDPSDACPYDAYSADQAQQFGARYWTRGWMAARTAAEAENAQAEVSAGH' A
#
# COMPACT_ATOMS: atom_id res chain seq x y z
N MET A 1 8.80 5.68 -26.72
CA MET A 1 7.70 4.97 -26.04
C MET A 1 8.04 4.59 -24.58
N GLU A 2 9.07 5.18 -23.96
CA GLU A 2 9.62 4.74 -22.66
C GLU A 2 8.93 5.28 -21.40
N LEU A 3 8.35 6.49 -21.45
CA LEU A 3 7.80 7.17 -20.26
C LEU A 3 6.64 6.41 -19.59
N LYS A 4 5.83 5.66 -20.36
CA LYS A 4 4.70 4.89 -19.82
C LYS A 4 5.15 3.64 -19.05
N GLN A 5 6.25 3.00 -19.47
CA GLN A 5 6.74 1.78 -18.83
C GLN A 5 7.43 2.09 -17.50
N LEU A 6 8.22 3.17 -17.45
CA LEU A 6 8.84 3.65 -16.21
C LEU A 6 7.80 3.95 -15.13
N ASN A 7 6.71 4.64 -15.51
CA ASN A 7 5.65 5.00 -14.57
C ASN A 7 4.88 3.77 -14.02
N ARG A 8 4.70 2.73 -14.84
CA ARG A 8 4.12 1.45 -14.37
C ARG A 8 5.01 0.75 -13.35
N GLN A 9 6.32 0.76 -13.54
CA GLN A 9 7.26 0.10 -12.63
C GLN A 9 7.33 0.83 -11.29
N THR A 10 7.41 2.17 -11.30
CA THR A 10 7.36 3.00 -10.09
C THR A 10 6.06 2.78 -9.31
N TYR A 11 4.92 2.75 -10.02
CA TYR A 11 3.62 2.42 -9.42
C TYR A 11 3.62 1.06 -8.69
N LEU A 12 4.14 0.01 -9.33
CA LEU A 12 4.20 -1.32 -8.73
C LEU A 12 5.15 -1.38 -7.51
N ALA A 13 6.26 -0.65 -7.57
CA ALA A 13 7.20 -0.55 -6.46
C ALA A 13 6.55 0.11 -5.24
N LEU A 14 5.87 1.25 -5.42
CA LEU A 14 5.17 1.96 -4.34
C LEU A 14 4.08 1.09 -3.69
N LEU A 15 3.34 0.33 -4.49
CA LEU A 15 2.37 -0.62 -3.95
C LEU A 15 3.03 -1.72 -3.12
N ALA A 16 4.17 -2.26 -3.59
CA ALA A 16 4.89 -3.30 -2.88
C ALA A 16 5.48 -2.79 -1.56
N GLU A 17 5.99 -1.55 -1.57
CA GLU A 17 6.52 -0.88 -0.39
C GLU A 17 5.46 -0.68 0.69
N GLY A 18 4.28 -0.15 0.34
CA GLY A 18 3.19 -0.01 1.30
C GLY A 18 2.69 -1.34 1.86
N LYS A 19 2.66 -2.40 1.04
CA LYS A 19 2.33 -3.75 1.52
C LYS A 19 3.38 -4.29 2.50
N ALA A 20 4.66 -4.05 2.21
CA ALA A 20 5.76 -4.48 3.07
C ALA A 20 5.72 -3.76 4.42
N ALA A 21 5.41 -2.46 4.44
CA ALA A 21 5.23 -1.70 5.67
C ALA A 21 4.11 -2.26 6.55
N PHE A 22 2.94 -2.59 5.97
CA PHE A 22 1.89 -3.27 6.72
C PHE A 22 2.36 -4.63 7.28
N ALA A 23 3.07 -5.43 6.48
CA ALA A 23 3.60 -6.72 6.92
C ALA A 23 4.65 -6.59 8.04
N ALA A 24 5.36 -5.47 8.10
CA ALA A 24 6.29 -5.14 9.19
C ALA A 24 5.58 -4.63 10.46
N GLY A 25 4.28 -4.34 10.39
CA GLY A 25 3.50 -3.76 11.49
C GLY A 25 3.54 -2.23 11.55
N ASP A 26 4.03 -1.57 10.49
CA ASP A 26 4.07 -0.11 10.44
C ASP A 26 2.66 0.48 10.34
N PRO A 27 2.39 1.59 11.06
CA PRO A 27 1.11 2.29 10.94
C PRO A 27 1.01 3.03 9.59
N SER A 28 -0.21 3.42 9.21
CA SER A 28 -0.45 4.09 7.92
C SER A 28 0.20 5.47 7.80
N ASP A 29 0.49 6.12 8.92
CA ASP A 29 1.18 7.41 8.99
C ASP A 29 2.71 7.28 8.90
N ALA A 30 3.25 6.05 8.84
CA ALA A 30 4.65 5.78 8.50
C ALA A 30 4.97 5.97 7.01
N CYS A 31 3.99 6.40 6.20
CA CYS A 31 4.21 6.72 4.79
C CYS A 31 5.35 7.75 4.65
N PRO A 32 6.43 7.44 3.91
CA PRO A 32 7.58 8.33 3.80
C PRO A 32 7.33 9.52 2.85
N TYR A 33 6.17 9.53 2.18
CA TYR A 33 5.81 10.53 1.18
C TYR A 33 4.78 11.51 1.72
N ASP A 34 4.94 12.78 1.35
CA ASP A 34 4.03 13.85 1.75
C ASP A 34 2.90 14.04 0.71
N ALA A 35 1.68 13.70 1.11
CA ALA A 35 0.48 13.86 0.29
C ALA A 35 0.09 15.33 0.03
N TYR A 36 0.60 16.27 0.84
CA TYR A 36 0.31 17.71 0.77
C TYR A 36 1.46 18.51 0.17
N SER A 37 2.55 17.84 -0.23
CA SER A 37 3.70 18.49 -0.87
C SER A 37 3.32 19.11 -2.21
N ALA A 38 4.00 20.20 -2.58
CA ALA A 38 3.90 20.78 -3.92
C ALA A 38 4.55 19.90 -5.01
N ASP A 39 5.34 18.89 -4.61
CA ASP A 39 5.99 17.96 -5.53
C ASP A 39 5.03 16.83 -5.95
N GLN A 40 4.81 16.69 -7.25
CA GLN A 40 3.96 15.62 -7.80
C GLN A 40 4.53 14.23 -7.58
N ALA A 41 5.86 14.06 -7.46
CA ALA A 41 6.46 12.77 -7.13
C ALA A 41 6.11 12.34 -5.70
N GLN A 42 6.06 13.29 -4.76
CA GLN A 42 5.64 13.06 -3.38
C GLN A 42 4.16 12.68 -3.31
N GLN A 43 3.28 13.43 -3.99
CA GLN A 43 1.86 13.08 -4.04
C GLN A 43 1.60 11.72 -4.69
N PHE A 44 2.35 11.41 -5.77
CA PHE A 44 2.29 10.11 -6.44
C PHE A 44 2.73 8.98 -5.51
N GLY A 45 3.87 9.16 -4.83
CA GLY A 45 4.38 8.25 -3.81
C GLY A 45 3.35 7.98 -2.73
N ALA A 46 2.85 9.03 -2.08
CA ALA A 46 1.89 8.94 -0.99
C ALA A 46 0.62 8.19 -1.39
N ARG A 47 0.07 8.49 -2.58
CA ARG A 47 -1.15 7.86 -3.08
C ARG A 47 -0.98 6.35 -3.24
N TYR A 48 0.11 5.90 -3.86
CA TYR A 48 0.28 4.49 -4.21
C TYR A 48 0.89 3.66 -3.09
N TRP A 49 1.75 4.24 -2.26
CA TRP A 49 2.19 3.62 -1.01
C TRP A 49 0.99 3.33 -0.10
N THR A 50 0.15 4.34 0.16
CA THR A 50 -1.03 4.19 1.03
C THR A 50 -2.01 3.17 0.48
N ARG A 51 -2.17 3.12 -0.86
CA ARG A 51 -3.01 2.11 -1.51
C ARG A 51 -2.47 0.69 -1.34
N GLY A 52 -1.15 0.51 -1.38
CA GLY A 52 -0.49 -0.77 -1.10
C GLY A 52 -0.74 -1.23 0.34
N TRP A 53 -0.53 -0.33 1.29
CA TRP A 53 -0.75 -0.59 2.72
C TRP A 53 -2.20 -0.97 3.02
N MET A 54 -3.18 -0.19 2.52
CA MET A 54 -4.61 -0.49 2.71
C MET A 54 -5.00 -1.83 2.09
N ALA A 55 -4.47 -2.16 0.90
CA ALA A 55 -4.74 -3.44 0.28
C ALA A 55 -4.24 -4.63 1.12
N ALA A 56 -3.06 -4.50 1.73
CA ALA A 56 -2.53 -5.52 2.65
C ALA A 56 -3.39 -5.63 3.91
N ARG A 57 -3.80 -4.50 4.50
CA ARG A 57 -4.71 -4.49 5.64
C ARG A 57 -6.03 -5.19 5.34
N THR A 58 -6.69 -4.82 4.25
CA THR A 58 -7.98 -5.43 3.86
C THR A 58 -7.85 -6.92 3.57
N ALA A 59 -6.74 -7.38 2.98
CA ALA A 59 -6.49 -8.80 2.79
C ALA A 59 -6.36 -9.53 4.15
N ALA A 60 -5.56 -8.99 5.08
CA ALA A 60 -5.40 -9.56 6.41
C ALA A 60 -6.71 -9.56 7.22
N GLU A 61 -7.51 -8.49 7.11
CA GLU A 61 -8.85 -8.42 7.72
C GLU A 61 -9.79 -9.50 7.16
N ALA A 62 -9.75 -9.75 5.85
CA ALA A 62 -10.57 -10.78 5.21
C ALA A 62 -10.15 -12.20 5.61
N GLU A 63 -8.85 -12.46 5.76
CA GLU A 63 -8.32 -13.75 6.25
C GLU A 63 -8.76 -14.03 7.69
N ASN A 64 -8.71 -13.02 8.56
CA ASN A 64 -9.18 -13.15 9.95
C ASN A 64 -10.68 -13.42 10.00
N ALA A 65 -11.49 -12.68 9.23
CA ALA A 65 -12.94 -12.89 9.18
C ALA A 65 -13.30 -14.33 8.74
N GLN A 66 -12.53 -14.93 7.81
CA GLN A 66 -12.76 -16.30 7.37
C GLN A 66 -12.34 -17.35 8.42
N ALA A 67 -11.30 -17.07 9.20
CA ALA A 67 -10.86 -17.94 10.30
C ALA A 67 -11.88 -17.96 11.45
N GLU A 68 -12.47 -16.81 11.79
CA GLU A 68 -13.51 -16.70 12.82
C GLU A 68 -14.80 -17.46 12.42
N VAL A 69 -15.18 -17.42 11.13
CA VAL A 69 -16.33 -18.17 10.62
C VAL A 69 -16.10 -19.69 10.64
N SER A 70 -14.85 -20.14 10.45
CA SER A 70 -14.52 -21.56 10.39
C SER A 70 -14.34 -22.21 11.77
N ALA A 71 -14.03 -21.43 12.82
CA ALA A 71 -13.82 -21.92 14.18
C ALA A 71 -15.11 -22.06 15.02
N GLY A 72 -16.27 -21.68 14.47
CA GLY A 72 -17.56 -21.64 15.16
C GLY A 72 -18.55 -22.77 14.85
N HIS A 73 -18.10 -23.92 14.34
CA HIS A 73 -18.98 -25.07 13.99
C HIS A 73 -18.69 -26.32 14.81
#